data_AF-A0A0C1R384-F1
#
_entry.id   AF-A0A0C1R384-F1
#
_cell.length_a   1.000
_cell.length_b   1.000
_cell.length_c   1.000
_cell.angle_alpha   90.00
_cell.angle_beta   90.00
_cell.angle_gamma   90.00
#
_symmetry.space_group_name_H-M   'P 1'
#
loop_
_entity.id
_entity.type
_entity.pdbx_description
1 polymer ?
#
loop_
_entity_poly.entity_id
_entity_poly.type
_entity_poly.pdbx_seq_one_letter_code
_entity_poly.pdbx_strand_id
1 'polypeptide(L)'
;MYFENEILHPGEKVKKLRIMIQAAQKELSSKNISRNFISAIENKKAGLSINAAEVIADSLNKIIDDRAYTLPHITSDELLLSEEEQAIRIIKNGITELSKYENESIEQFKLKVDDIENIIDSYNIPEDIMYDFYEVVIDFYYNNFCYEMAEVYILEKLDLSSIEQNKIEYIESLLTKMKIYIELNKNYYV
;
A
#
# COMPACT_ATOMS: atom_id res chain seq x y z
N MET A 1 9.07 -8.04 -5.86
CA MET A 1 8.65 -6.94 -6.76
C MET A 1 9.55 -5.72 -6.50
N TYR A 2 9.78 -4.83 -7.46
CA TYR A 2 10.82 -3.78 -7.32
C TYR A 2 10.45 -2.59 -6.43
N PHE A 3 9.16 -2.34 -6.22
CA PHE A 3 8.64 -1.12 -5.58
C PHE A 3 7.62 -1.45 -4.49
N GLU A 4 7.87 -2.49 -3.70
CA GLU A 4 6.87 -3.03 -2.75
C GLU A 4 6.43 -2.03 -1.67
N ASN A 5 7.27 -1.04 -1.35
CA ASN A 5 7.05 -0.06 -0.27
C ASN A 5 7.10 1.39 -0.77
N GLU A 6 6.93 1.63 -2.07
CA GLU A 6 7.02 2.97 -2.64
C GLU A 6 5.87 3.24 -3.59
N ILE A 7 5.32 4.45 -3.51
CA ILE A 7 4.31 4.95 -4.43
C ILE A 7 5.01 5.87 -5.43
N LEU A 8 5.12 5.41 -6.68
CA LEU A 8 5.85 6.12 -7.73
C LEU A 8 4.98 6.31 -8.97
N HIS A 9 5.12 7.48 -9.59
CA HIS A 9 4.56 7.71 -10.91
C HIS A 9 5.19 6.74 -11.93
N PRO A 10 4.45 6.25 -12.95
CA PRO A 10 4.99 5.35 -13.99
C PRO A 10 6.34 5.75 -14.58
N GLY A 11 6.52 7.03 -14.88
CA GLY A 11 7.80 7.56 -15.38
C GLY A 11 8.94 7.51 -14.37
N GLU A 12 8.66 7.64 -13.07
CA GLU A 12 9.66 7.50 -12.01
C GLU A 12 10.08 6.05 -11.83
N LYS A 13 9.14 5.10 -11.95
CA LYS A 13 9.45 3.66 -11.97
C LYS A 13 10.43 3.32 -13.09
N VAL A 14 10.15 3.77 -14.32
CA VAL A 14 11.06 3.60 -15.48
C VAL A 14 12.43 4.20 -15.19
N LYS A 15 12.48 5.44 -14.68
CA LYS A 15 13.74 6.12 -14.35
C LYS A 15 14.55 5.36 -13.30
N LYS A 16 13.89 4.90 -12.23
CA LYS A 16 14.52 4.21 -11.10
C LYS A 16 15.09 2.85 -11.53
N LEU A 17 14.34 2.06 -12.30
CA LEU A 17 14.84 0.80 -12.87
C LEU A 17 16.02 1.03 -13.80
N ARG A 18 15.90 2.01 -14.71
CA ARG A 18 16.99 2.36 -15.63
C ARG A 18 18.28 2.72 -14.88
N ILE A 19 18.18 3.53 -13.83
CA ILE A 19 19.33 3.93 -13.01
C ILE A 19 19.89 2.72 -12.24
N MET A 20 19.03 1.89 -11.67
CA MET A 20 19.41 0.67 -10.93
C MET A 20 20.27 -0.26 -11.79
N ILE A 21 19.89 -0.45 -13.06
CA ILE A 21 20.65 -1.28 -14.01
C ILE A 21 21.74 -0.50 -14.75
N GLN A 22 22.00 0.76 -14.37
CA GLN A 22 23.00 1.64 -14.96
C GLN A 22 22.87 1.82 -16.48
N ALA A 23 21.64 1.88 -16.99
CA ALA A 23 21.37 2.06 -18.41
C ALA A 23 21.22 3.55 -18.79
N ALA A 24 21.69 3.91 -19.97
CA ALA A 24 21.41 5.21 -20.58
C ALA A 24 20.01 5.21 -21.23
N GLN A 25 19.34 6.38 -21.29
CA GLN A 25 18.05 6.51 -21.97
C GLN A 25 18.10 6.07 -23.45
N LYS A 26 19.28 6.18 -24.09
CA LYS A 26 19.48 5.71 -25.47
C LYS A 26 19.41 4.18 -25.58
N GLU A 27 19.81 3.45 -24.54
CA GLU A 27 19.77 1.98 -24.53
C GLU A 27 18.34 1.45 -24.41
N LEU A 28 17.44 2.22 -23.81
CA LEU A 28 16.00 1.93 -23.77
C LEU A 28 15.27 2.33 -25.06
N SER A 29 15.92 3.10 -25.94
CA SER A 29 15.29 3.57 -27.18
C SER A 29 15.23 2.47 -28.23
N SER A 30 14.14 2.44 -28.99
CA SER A 30 13.89 1.46 -30.04
C SER A 30 13.39 2.16 -31.31
N LYS A 31 13.08 1.39 -32.35
CA LYS A 31 12.49 1.94 -33.59
C LYS A 31 11.18 2.70 -33.32
N ASN A 32 10.44 2.29 -32.29
CA ASN A 32 9.11 2.83 -31.96
C ASN A 32 9.14 3.82 -30.78
N ILE A 33 10.22 3.81 -29.98
CA ILE A 33 10.37 4.67 -28.81
C ILE A 33 11.67 5.46 -28.92
N SER A 34 11.54 6.78 -29.08
CA SER A 34 12.72 7.66 -29.12
C SER A 34 13.28 7.91 -27.72
N ARG A 35 14.59 8.21 -27.65
CA ARG A 35 15.24 8.69 -26.42
C ARG A 35 14.51 9.89 -25.82
N ASN A 36 14.07 10.84 -26.65
CA ASN A 36 13.38 12.05 -26.19
C ASN A 36 12.04 11.72 -25.55
N PHE A 37 11.34 10.71 -26.07
CA PHE A 37 10.09 10.23 -25.48
C PHE A 37 10.33 9.59 -24.11
N ILE A 38 11.36 8.74 -23.96
CA ILE A 38 11.76 8.18 -22.66
C ILE A 38 12.06 9.32 -21.67
N SER A 39 12.85 10.32 -22.09
CA SER A 39 13.12 11.48 -21.24
C SER A 39 11.85 12.25 -20.87
N ALA A 40 10.87 12.36 -21.76
CA ALA A 40 9.61 13.03 -21.45
C ALA A 40 8.81 12.24 -20.40
N ILE A 41 8.74 10.91 -20.54
CA ILE A 41 8.09 10.02 -19.57
C ILE A 41 8.77 10.13 -18.20
N GLU A 42 10.10 9.97 -18.13
CA GLU A 42 10.87 10.00 -16.88
C GLU A 42 10.75 11.33 -16.11
N ASN A 43 10.36 12.41 -16.79
CA ASN A 43 10.17 13.73 -16.18
C ASN A 43 8.69 14.14 -16.09
N LYS A 44 7.76 13.17 -16.17
CA LYS A 44 6.31 13.38 -16.09
C LYS A 44 5.76 14.36 -17.14
N LYS A 45 6.47 14.56 -18.25
CA LYS A 45 6.06 15.44 -19.38
C LYS A 45 5.24 14.69 -20.43
N ALA A 46 5.24 13.36 -20.39
CA ALA A 46 4.42 12.49 -21.23
C ALA A 46 3.93 11.29 -20.42
N GLY A 47 2.74 10.80 -20.72
CA GLY A 47 2.21 9.58 -20.12
C GLY A 47 2.87 8.32 -20.70
N LEU A 48 2.93 7.26 -19.90
CA LEU A 48 3.37 5.94 -20.33
C LEU A 48 2.14 5.17 -20.85
N SER A 49 2.07 4.92 -22.15
CA SER A 49 1.01 4.07 -22.73
C SER A 49 1.33 2.59 -22.57
N ILE A 50 0.34 1.70 -22.72
CA ILE A 50 0.52 0.25 -22.63
C ILE A 50 1.61 -0.24 -23.58
N ASN A 51 1.46 0.06 -24.88
CA ASN A 51 2.47 -0.29 -25.88
C ASN A 51 3.86 0.27 -25.55
N ALA A 52 3.93 1.47 -24.94
CA ALA A 52 5.20 2.04 -24.55
C ALA A 52 5.82 1.31 -23.35
N ALA A 53 5.00 0.91 -22.38
CA ALA A 53 5.43 0.14 -21.23
C ALA A 53 5.96 -1.24 -21.63
N GLU A 54 5.28 -1.94 -22.55
CA GLU A 54 5.75 -3.23 -23.09
C GLU A 54 7.14 -3.10 -23.72
N VAL A 55 7.30 -2.17 -24.66
CA VAL A 55 8.58 -1.97 -25.36
C VAL A 55 9.70 -1.55 -24.40
N ILE A 56 9.38 -0.73 -23.38
CA ILE A 56 10.35 -0.32 -22.35
C ILE A 56 10.72 -1.49 -21.43
N ALA A 57 9.73 -2.29 -20.99
CA ALA A 57 9.97 -3.48 -20.18
C ALA A 57 10.87 -4.49 -20.91
N ASP A 58 10.59 -4.76 -22.19
CA ASP A 58 11.43 -5.61 -23.04
C ASP A 58 12.87 -5.08 -23.14
N SER A 59 13.02 -3.77 -23.31
CA SER A 59 14.33 -3.14 -23.39
C SER A 59 15.10 -3.22 -22.06
N LEU A 60 14.42 -3.00 -20.92
CA LEU A 60 15.00 -3.13 -19.59
C LEU A 60 15.44 -4.58 -19.31
N ASN A 61 14.57 -5.55 -19.59
CA ASN A 61 14.85 -6.97 -19.39
C ASN A 61 16.01 -7.46 -20.26
N LYS A 62 16.05 -7.04 -21.52
CA LYS A 62 17.19 -7.35 -22.39
C LYS A 62 18.50 -6.84 -21.81
N ILE A 63 18.52 -5.62 -21.25
CA ILE A 63 19.73 -5.07 -20.62
C ILE A 63 20.10 -5.86 -19.36
N ILE A 64 19.09 -6.29 -18.58
CA ILE A 64 19.27 -7.14 -17.41
C ILE A 64 19.98 -8.46 -17.79
N ASP A 65 19.47 -9.11 -18.84
CA ASP A 65 20.01 -10.37 -19.36
C ASP A 65 21.41 -10.19 -19.95
N ASP A 66 21.60 -9.18 -20.81
CA ASP A 66 22.87 -8.90 -21.49
C ASP A 66 23.99 -8.56 -20.49
N ARG A 67 23.64 -7.97 -19.33
CA ARG A 67 24.58 -7.62 -18.26
C ARG A 67 24.66 -8.67 -17.15
N ALA A 68 23.96 -9.79 -17.29
CA ALA A 68 23.88 -10.88 -16.32
C ALA A 68 23.49 -10.43 -14.89
N TYR A 69 22.57 -9.46 -14.79
CA TYR A 69 21.99 -9.09 -13.50
C TYR A 69 21.02 -10.19 -13.04
N THR A 70 21.11 -10.60 -11.77
CA THR A 70 20.17 -11.55 -11.16
C THR A 70 18.95 -10.80 -10.63
N LEU A 71 18.20 -10.23 -11.56
CA LEU A 71 17.07 -9.34 -11.31
C LEU A 71 15.79 -9.96 -11.90
N PRO A 72 14.64 -9.96 -11.20
CA PRO A 72 13.39 -10.46 -11.77
C PRO A 72 12.99 -9.73 -13.06
N HIS A 73 12.37 -10.42 -14.01
CA HIS A 73 11.85 -9.75 -15.20
C HIS A 73 10.79 -8.71 -14.83
N ILE A 74 10.95 -7.52 -15.40
CA ILE A 74 10.03 -6.40 -15.26
C ILE A 74 8.89 -6.60 -16.25
N THR A 75 7.66 -6.42 -15.79
CA THR A 75 6.46 -6.48 -16.63
C THR A 75 5.95 -5.09 -16.99
N SER A 76 5.20 -4.97 -18.08
CA SER A 76 4.50 -3.72 -18.44
C SER A 76 3.54 -3.29 -17.34
N ASP A 77 2.85 -4.25 -16.72
CA ASP A 77 1.86 -3.98 -15.67
C ASP A 77 2.53 -3.36 -14.44
N GLU A 78 3.69 -3.85 -14.02
CA GLU A 78 4.48 -3.23 -12.95
C GLU A 78 4.84 -1.77 -13.25
N LEU A 79 5.17 -1.44 -14.51
CA LEU A 79 5.46 -0.07 -14.92
C LEU A 79 4.21 0.80 -14.94
N LEU A 80 3.05 0.25 -15.28
CA LEU A 80 1.79 0.98 -15.44
C LEU A 80 0.97 1.12 -14.17
N LEU A 81 1.25 0.30 -13.14
CA LEU A 81 0.56 0.35 -11.85
C LEU A 81 0.33 1.80 -11.39
N SER A 82 -0.92 2.16 -11.12
CA SER A 82 -1.26 3.50 -10.68
C SER A 82 -0.71 3.76 -9.27
N GLU A 83 -0.66 5.02 -8.86
CA GLU A 83 -0.27 5.38 -7.49
C GLU A 83 -1.27 4.82 -6.48
N GLU A 84 -2.57 4.80 -6.81
CA GLU A 84 -3.63 4.21 -5.97
C GLU A 84 -3.50 2.69 -5.86
N GLU A 85 -3.22 1.98 -6.96
CA GLU A 85 -2.99 0.54 -6.94
C GLU A 85 -1.74 0.18 -6.12
N GLN A 86 -0.71 1.02 -6.17
CA GLN A 86 0.49 0.89 -5.33
C GLN A 86 0.14 1.11 -3.85
N ALA A 87 -0.59 2.17 -3.53
CA ALA A 87 -1.07 2.47 -2.18
C ALA A 87 -1.86 1.29 -1.59
N ILE A 88 -2.83 0.76 -2.35
CA ILE A 88 -3.63 -0.41 -1.98
C ILE A 88 -2.74 -1.62 -1.65
N ARG A 89 -1.71 -1.89 -2.45
CA ARG A 89 -0.77 -3.00 -2.19
C ARG A 89 0.03 -2.80 -0.91
N ILE A 90 0.54 -1.59 -0.69
CA ILE A 90 1.30 -1.25 0.51
C ILE A 90 0.43 -1.44 1.74
N ILE A 91 -0.80 -0.93 1.73
CA ILE A 91 -1.74 -1.09 2.84
C ILE A 91 -2.04 -2.57 3.10
N LYS A 92 -2.37 -3.37 2.07
CA LYS A 92 -2.64 -4.81 2.23
C LYS A 92 -1.46 -5.58 2.82
N ASN A 93 -0.24 -5.26 2.39
CA ASN A 93 0.97 -5.82 2.97
C ASN A 93 1.14 -5.37 4.43
N GLY A 94 0.91 -4.09 4.71
CA GLY A 94 0.94 -3.51 6.04
C GLY A 94 -0.05 -4.18 7.00
N ILE A 95 -1.30 -4.39 6.60
CA ILE A 95 -2.32 -5.14 7.37
C ILE A 95 -1.80 -6.55 7.68
N THR A 96 -1.25 -7.24 6.68
CA THR A 96 -0.69 -8.59 6.84
C THR A 96 0.48 -8.59 7.83
N GLU A 97 1.31 -7.55 7.85
CA GLU A 97 2.37 -7.40 8.84
C GLU A 97 1.82 -7.13 10.24
N LEU A 98 0.91 -6.16 10.38
CA LEU A 98 0.28 -5.78 11.64
C LEU A 98 -0.43 -6.98 12.29
N SER A 99 -1.07 -7.85 11.51
CA SER A 99 -1.75 -9.05 12.03
C SER A 99 -0.81 -10.04 12.74
N LYS A 100 0.51 -9.92 12.55
CA LYS A 100 1.52 -10.78 13.17
C LYS A 100 2.11 -10.19 14.46
N TYR A 101 1.68 -8.98 14.84
CA TYR A 101 2.19 -8.27 16.02
C TYR A 101 1.57 -8.82 17.31
N GLU A 102 1.92 -10.04 17.71
CA GLU A 102 1.37 -10.62 18.96
C GLU A 102 2.15 -10.23 20.23
N ASN A 103 3.33 -9.61 20.14
CA ASN A 103 4.15 -9.25 21.33
C ASN A 103 5.10 -8.06 21.10
N GLU A 104 4.84 -7.21 20.10
CA GLU A 104 5.65 -6.02 19.83
C GLU A 104 5.25 -4.84 20.73
N SER A 105 6.13 -3.85 20.87
CA SER A 105 5.80 -2.67 21.68
C SER A 105 4.65 -1.88 21.03
N ILE A 106 3.76 -1.36 21.87
CA ILE A 106 2.65 -0.49 21.42
C ILE A 106 3.17 0.69 20.59
N GLU A 107 4.34 1.23 20.93
CA GLU A 107 4.97 2.33 20.20
C GLU A 107 5.37 1.92 18.77
N GLN A 108 5.95 0.73 18.58
CA GLN A 108 6.32 0.22 17.25
C GLN A 108 5.09 -0.08 16.39
N PHE A 109 4.06 -0.66 17.00
CA PHE A 109 2.78 -0.88 16.33
C PHE A 109 2.17 0.44 15.86
N LYS A 110 2.11 1.44 16.76
CA LYS A 110 1.56 2.75 16.45
C LYS A 110 2.29 3.42 15.28
N LEU A 111 3.62 3.40 15.23
CA LEU A 111 4.36 4.00 14.12
C LEU A 111 3.96 3.40 12.76
N LYS A 112 3.75 2.08 12.71
CA LYS A 112 3.28 1.41 11.48
C LYS A 112 1.83 1.76 11.13
N VAL A 113 0.97 1.91 12.15
CA VAL A 113 -0.42 2.37 11.96
C VAL A 113 -0.42 3.79 11.39
N ASP A 114 0.35 4.70 11.98
CA ASP A 114 0.48 6.09 11.50
C ASP A 114 0.98 6.12 10.03
N ASP A 115 1.95 5.28 9.66
CA ASP A 115 2.43 5.17 8.27
C ASP A 115 1.32 4.75 7.29
N ILE A 116 0.45 3.81 7.69
CA ILE A 116 -0.67 3.34 6.86
C ILE A 116 -1.77 4.41 6.79
N GLU A 117 -2.11 5.06 7.90
CA GLU A 117 -3.10 6.14 7.94
C GLU A 117 -2.71 7.30 7.03
N ASN A 118 -1.44 7.69 7.02
CA ASN A 118 -0.93 8.72 6.10
C ASN A 118 -1.17 8.37 4.62
N ILE A 119 -1.12 7.08 4.26
CA ILE A 119 -1.44 6.61 2.90
C ILE A 119 -2.95 6.64 2.68
N ILE A 120 -3.76 6.18 3.65
CA ILE A 120 -5.23 6.22 3.56
C ILE A 120 -5.72 7.65 3.35
N ASP A 121 -5.17 8.63 4.08
CA ASP A 121 -5.54 10.05 3.96
C ASP A 121 -5.14 10.67 2.60
N SER A 122 -4.13 10.10 1.95
CA SER A 122 -3.54 10.64 0.72
C SER A 122 -4.17 10.08 -0.57
N TYR A 123 -4.84 8.93 -0.49
CA TYR A 123 -5.33 8.20 -1.67
C TYR A 123 -6.76 7.73 -1.50
N ASN A 124 -7.46 7.50 -2.61
CA ASN A 124 -8.82 6.96 -2.56
C ASN A 124 -8.78 5.45 -2.32
N ILE A 125 -8.77 5.05 -1.05
CA ILE A 125 -8.70 3.65 -0.64
C ILE A 125 -10.11 3.04 -0.55
N PRO A 126 -10.34 1.84 -1.13
CA PRO A 126 -11.59 1.11 -0.98
C PRO A 126 -11.98 0.84 0.49
N GLU A 127 -13.27 0.97 0.81
CA GLU A 127 -13.81 0.80 2.16
C GLU A 127 -13.56 -0.58 2.75
N ASP A 128 -13.61 -1.65 1.95
CA ASP A 128 -13.32 -3.02 2.39
C ASP A 128 -11.88 -3.15 2.93
N ILE A 129 -10.92 -2.48 2.30
CA ILE A 129 -9.53 -2.49 2.74
C ILE A 129 -9.35 -1.68 4.02
N MET A 130 -10.04 -0.53 4.15
CA MET A 130 -10.01 0.25 5.38
C MET A 130 -10.67 -0.50 6.54
N TYR A 131 -11.71 -1.29 6.26
CA TYR A 131 -12.37 -2.15 7.25
C TYR A 131 -11.40 -3.22 7.79
N ASP A 132 -10.72 -3.95 6.91
CA ASP A 132 -9.70 -4.94 7.28
C ASP A 132 -8.56 -4.31 8.11
N PHE A 133 -8.15 -3.10 7.75
CA PHE A 133 -7.15 -2.35 8.51
C PHE A 133 -7.61 -2.06 9.93
N TYR A 134 -8.81 -1.48 10.09
CA TYR A 134 -9.32 -1.16 11.41
C TYR A 134 -9.53 -2.39 12.29
N GLU A 135 -9.93 -3.54 11.73
CA GLU A 135 -10.03 -4.78 12.51
C GLU A 135 -8.73 -5.17 13.17
N VAL A 136 -7.64 -5.21 12.40
CA VAL A 136 -6.33 -5.60 12.92
C VAL A 136 -5.86 -4.61 14.01
N VAL A 137 -6.12 -3.32 13.83
CA VAL A 137 -5.77 -2.28 14.81
C VAL A 137 -6.58 -2.41 16.10
N ILE A 138 -7.89 -2.61 15.98
CA ILE A 138 -8.79 -2.81 17.14
C ILE A 138 -8.39 -4.06 17.91
N ASP A 139 -8.15 -5.18 17.22
CA ASP A 139 -7.76 -6.44 17.84
C ASP A 139 -6.43 -6.30 18.59
N PHE A 140 -5.44 -5.62 18.00
CA PHE A 140 -4.17 -5.37 18.67
C PHE A 140 -4.36 -4.58 19.97
N TYR A 141 -5.04 -3.43 19.91
CA TYR A 141 -5.23 -2.59 21.10
C TYR A 141 -6.10 -3.28 22.16
N TYR A 142 -7.13 -4.03 21.75
CA TYR A 142 -7.96 -4.81 22.65
C TYR A 142 -7.14 -5.86 23.41
N ASN A 143 -6.35 -6.65 22.69
CA ASN A 143 -5.53 -7.72 23.27
C ASN A 143 -4.39 -7.19 24.16
N ASN A 144 -3.98 -5.94 23.96
CA ASN A 144 -3.00 -5.24 24.78
C ASN A 144 -3.64 -4.39 25.91
N PHE A 145 -4.94 -4.55 26.16
CA PHE A 145 -5.69 -3.82 27.20
C PHE A 145 -5.72 -2.29 27.00
N CYS A 146 -5.42 -1.79 25.80
CA CYS A 146 -5.49 -0.39 25.42
C CYS A 146 -6.90 -0.04 24.90
N TYR A 147 -7.88 -0.19 25.78
CA TYR A 147 -9.28 -0.13 25.43
C TYR A 147 -9.76 1.23 24.91
N GLU A 148 -9.19 2.33 25.41
CA GLU A 148 -9.51 3.68 24.92
C GLU A 148 -9.09 3.84 23.45
N MET A 149 -7.93 3.29 23.07
CA MET A 149 -7.48 3.32 21.67
C MET A 149 -8.32 2.39 20.80
N ALA A 150 -8.64 1.19 21.27
CA ALA A 150 -9.53 0.28 20.56
C ALA A 150 -10.92 0.92 20.31
N GLU A 151 -11.45 1.69 21.27
CA GLU A 151 -12.70 2.43 21.09
C GLU A 151 -12.63 3.49 19.98
N VAL A 152 -11.53 4.27 19.92
CA VAL A 152 -11.33 5.28 18.86
C VAL A 152 -11.44 4.63 17.48
N TYR A 153 -10.72 3.54 17.24
CA TYR A 153 -10.74 2.85 15.94
C TYR A 153 -12.07 2.16 15.64
N ILE A 154 -12.83 1.72 16.64
CA ILE A 154 -14.20 1.23 16.42
C ILE A 154 -15.11 2.36 15.93
N LEU A 155 -14.97 3.57 16.46
CA LEU A 155 -15.77 4.71 16.01
C LEU A 155 -15.45 5.06 14.56
N GLU A 156 -14.17 5.10 14.18
CA GLU A 156 -13.76 5.32 12.79
C GLU A 156 -14.31 4.23 11.85
N LYS A 157 -14.20 2.95 12.27
CA LYS A 157 -14.76 1.82 11.53
C LYS A 157 -16.28 1.92 11.36
N LEU A 158 -16.99 2.42 12.36
CA LEU A 158 -18.43 2.65 12.30
C LEU A 158 -18.80 3.79 11.35
N ASP A 159 -17.99 4.84 11.27
CA ASP A 159 -18.21 5.98 10.37
C ASP A 159 -18.06 5.59 8.89
N LEU A 160 -17.23 4.59 8.57
CA LEU A 160 -17.17 4.00 7.23
C LEU A 160 -18.46 3.26 6.85
N SER A 161 -19.02 2.51 7.80
CA SER A 161 -20.25 1.76 7.58
C SER A 161 -21.47 2.67 7.73
N SER A 162 -21.94 3.25 6.63
CA SER A 162 -23.32 3.77 6.65
C SER A 162 -24.27 2.63 7.02
N ILE A 163 -25.30 2.91 7.84
CA ILE A 163 -26.29 1.92 8.32
C ILE A 163 -26.98 1.16 7.15
N GLU A 164 -26.89 1.68 5.93
CA GLU A 164 -27.51 1.12 4.73
C GLU A 164 -26.61 0.17 3.91
N GLN A 165 -25.29 0.35 3.93
CA GLN A 165 -24.39 -0.41 3.04
C GLN A 165 -23.96 -1.77 3.62
N ASN A 166 -23.74 -1.89 4.94
CA ASN A 166 -23.22 -3.14 5.52
C ASN A 166 -23.63 -3.36 6.98
N LYS A 167 -24.82 -3.93 7.17
CA LYS A 167 -25.47 -4.07 8.49
C LYS A 167 -24.80 -5.09 9.41
N ILE A 168 -24.15 -6.11 8.87
CA ILE A 168 -23.51 -7.17 9.67
C ILE A 168 -22.28 -6.59 10.34
N GLU A 169 -21.45 -5.93 9.55
CA GLU A 169 -20.22 -5.24 9.91
C GLU A 169 -20.47 -4.15 10.95
N TYR A 170 -21.57 -3.39 10.80
CA TYR A 170 -22.01 -2.41 11.79
C TYR A 170 -22.37 -3.06 13.13
N ILE A 171 -23.13 -4.16 13.10
CA ILE A 171 -23.52 -4.92 14.30
C ILE A 171 -22.27 -5.52 14.98
N GLU A 172 -21.32 -6.07 14.22
CA GLU A 172 -20.08 -6.63 14.74
C GLU A 172 -19.24 -5.55 15.45
N SER A 173 -19.08 -4.38 14.83
CA SER A 173 -18.41 -3.24 15.47
C SER A 173 -19.10 -2.80 16.77
N LEU A 174 -20.44 -2.75 16.81
CA LEU A 174 -21.18 -2.47 18.05
C LEU A 174 -20.97 -3.54 19.13
N LEU A 175 -20.96 -4.82 18.75
CA LEU A 175 -20.71 -5.92 19.69
C LEU A 175 -19.29 -5.84 20.27
N THR A 176 -18.29 -5.51 19.46
CA THR A 176 -16.91 -5.29 19.92
C THR A 176 -16.84 -4.10 20.89
N LYS A 177 -17.54 -3.01 20.60
CA LYS A 177 -17.68 -1.86 21.51
C LYS A 177 -18.27 -2.26 22.87
N MET A 178 -19.33 -3.08 22.85
CA MET A 178 -19.96 -3.57 24.09
C MET A 178 -19.01 -4.44 24.92
N LYS A 179 -18.20 -5.30 24.28
CA LYS A 179 -17.18 -6.11 24.97
C LYS A 179 -16.14 -5.22 25.67
N ILE A 180 -15.63 -4.20 24.98
CA ILE A 180 -14.67 -3.25 25.55
C ILE A 180 -15.23 -2.57 26.78
N TYR A 181 -16.45 -2.05 26.73
CA TYR A 181 -17.06 -1.39 27.89
C TYR A 181 -17.25 -2.35 29.07
N ILE A 182 -17.57 -3.62 28.82
CA ILE A 182 -17.65 -4.63 29.88
C ILE A 182 -16.29 -4.79 30.57
N GLU A 183 -15.19 -4.88 29.82
CA GLU A 183 -13.84 -5.00 30.38
C GLU A 183 -13.39 -3.74 31.12
N LEU A 184 -13.63 -2.55 30.55
CA LEU A 184 -13.38 -1.27 31.22
C LEU A 184 -14.09 -1.18 32.57
N ASN A 185 -15.36 -1.60 32.65
CA ASN A 185 -16.14 -1.55 33.89
C ASN A 185 -15.74 -2.61 34.91
N LYS A 186 -15.17 -3.75 34.51
CA LYS A 186 -14.65 -4.76 35.46
C LYS A 186 -13.45 -4.24 36.27
N ASN A 187 -12.62 -3.39 35.68
CA ASN A 187 -11.46 -2.80 36.34
C ASN A 187 -11.80 -1.70 37.36
N TYR A 188 -13.03 -1.21 37.41
CA TYR A 188 -13.49 -0.21 38.39
C TYR A 188 -13.95 -0.80 39.74
N TYR A 189 -14.10 -2.13 39.84
CA TYR A 189 -14.61 -2.81 41.05
C TYR A 189 -13.56 -3.66 41.78
N VAL A 190 -12.27 -3.40 41.57
CA VAL A 190 -11.15 -4.03 42.29
C VAL A 190 -10.39 -2.98 43.10
#